data_AF-A0A4C1U3C1-F1
#
_entry.id   AF-A0A4C1U3C1-F1
#
_cell.length_a   1.000
_cell.length_b   1.000
_cell.length_c   1.000
_cell.angle_alpha   90.00
_cell.angle_beta   90.00
_cell.angle_gamma   90.00
#
_symmetry.space_group_name_H-M   'P 1'
#
loop_
_entity.id
_entity.type
_entity.pdbx_description
1 polymer ?
#
loop_
_entity_poly.entity_id
_entity_poly.type
_entity_poly.pdbx_seq_one_letter_code
_entity_poly.pdbx_strand_id
1 'polypeptide(L)'
;MANDRPLAAHEILDALENVSDNEEDYRERLICILPPPVDPDCLTDEDSGEEDNVTLNNLPRNILLQPAEVMIQGQIMVSDTEEEPSDSTGRTKRRRTYAWRKRDLAKNPVNWPDVQGACQDKRPIEWFENFLDEDVISLLVSESNKYAVKKNLPGDITTEDMKCFIGILLVSGYSWLPRRRMYWENSPDTKNELISSAMTRDRFDFIFRHLHVNDNLDLQDKYTKVRPSYTSK
;
A
#
# COMPACT_ATOMS: atom_id res chain seq x y z
N MET A 1 29.97 20.63 14.23
CA MET A 1 29.18 20.00 13.14
C MET A 1 28.33 18.95 13.81
N ALA A 2 27.07 19.26 14.09
CA ALA A 2 26.12 18.26 14.60
C ALA A 2 25.71 17.40 13.41
N ASN A 3 25.90 16.09 13.50
CA ASN A 3 25.34 15.16 12.53
C ASN A 3 23.82 15.12 12.77
N ASP A 4 23.04 15.80 11.93
CA ASP A 4 21.59 15.62 11.87
C ASP A 4 21.30 14.23 11.32
N ARG A 5 21.27 13.23 12.22
CA ARG A 5 20.67 11.94 11.91
C ARG A 5 19.14 12.11 12.00
N PRO A 6 18.35 11.51 11.09
CA PRO A 6 16.90 11.48 11.25
C PRO A 6 16.55 10.72 12.53
N LEU A 7 15.59 11.25 13.29
CA LEU A 7 15.08 10.61 14.52
C LEU A 7 14.25 9.38 14.15
N ALA A 8 14.35 8.33 14.95
CA ALA A 8 13.49 7.16 14.82
C ALA A 8 12.08 7.45 15.38
N ALA A 9 11.07 6.73 14.89
CA ALA A 9 9.68 6.95 15.29
C ALA A 9 9.45 6.83 16.81
N HIS A 10 10.09 5.87 17.50
CA HIS A 10 10.02 5.77 18.96
C HIS A 10 10.63 6.97 19.68
N GLU A 11 11.75 7.52 19.19
CA GLU A 11 12.39 8.71 19.78
C GLU A 11 11.44 9.92 19.70
N ILE A 12 10.65 10.01 18.61
CA ILE A 12 9.63 11.04 18.43
C ILE A 12 8.44 10.80 19.36
N LEU A 13 7.94 9.58 19.47
CA LEU A 13 6.82 9.24 20.35
C LEU A 13 7.18 9.52 21.82
N ASP A 14 8.35 9.08 22.28
CA ASP A 14 8.86 9.37 23.62
C ASP A 14 8.98 10.87 23.86
N ALA A 15 9.48 11.62 22.87
CA ALA A 15 9.57 13.07 22.98
C ALA A 15 8.20 13.73 23.08
N LEU A 16 7.20 13.25 22.34
CA LEU A 16 5.83 13.76 22.35
C LEU A 16 5.09 13.44 23.66
N GLU A 17 5.29 12.25 24.23
CA GLU A 17 4.73 11.86 25.54
C GLU A 17 5.30 12.71 26.69
N ASN A 18 6.53 13.17 26.55
CA ASN A 18 7.21 14.00 27.55
C ASN A 18 6.97 15.52 27.35
N VAL A 19 6.29 15.94 26.28
CA VAL A 19 5.84 17.33 26.16
C VAL A 19 4.70 17.51 27.17
N SER A 20 4.91 18.33 28.19
CA SER A 20 3.85 18.70 29.14
C SER A 20 2.63 19.18 28.36
N ASP A 21 1.44 18.69 28.70
CA ASP A 21 0.15 19.18 28.20
C ASP A 21 0.01 20.67 28.52
N ASN A 22 0.67 21.52 27.73
CA ASN A 22 0.35 22.93 27.69
C ASN A 22 -1.00 22.97 26.98
N GLU A 23 -2.06 23.19 27.76
CA GLU A 23 -3.49 23.37 27.38
C GLU A 23 -3.74 24.41 26.26
N GLU A 24 -2.70 24.95 25.64
CA GLU A 24 -2.70 25.94 24.55
C GLU A 24 -2.16 25.41 23.20
N ASP A 25 -1.55 24.22 23.13
CA ASP A 25 -1.03 23.64 21.87
C ASP A 25 -1.99 22.60 21.26
N TYR A 26 -3.08 23.09 20.64
CA TYR A 26 -4.05 22.27 19.91
C TYR A 26 -3.61 21.87 18.50
N ARG A 27 -2.33 22.04 18.14
CA ARG A 27 -1.88 21.77 16.77
C ARG A 27 -1.84 20.27 16.53
N GLU A 28 -2.49 19.82 15.47
CA GLU A 28 -2.41 18.43 15.04
C GLU A 28 -0.96 18.13 14.63
N ARG A 29 -0.35 17.15 15.31
CA ARG A 29 0.99 16.65 15.00
C ARG A 29 0.84 15.35 14.23
N LEU A 30 1.28 15.36 12.99
CA LEU A 30 1.33 14.19 12.13
C LEU A 30 2.75 13.61 12.18
N ILE A 31 2.88 12.34 12.53
CA ILE A 31 4.15 11.62 12.44
C ILE A 31 4.21 10.95 11.08
N CYS A 32 5.19 11.34 10.27
CA CYS A 32 5.46 10.76 8.96
C CYS A 32 6.65 9.80 9.10
N ILE A 33 6.39 8.50 8.96
CA ILE A 33 7.44 7.50 8.87
C ILE A 33 8.05 7.58 7.46
N LEU A 34 9.35 7.82 7.40
CA LEU A 34 10.10 7.88 6.15
C LEU A 34 10.40 6.45 5.67
N PRO A 35 10.51 6.23 4.34
CA PRO A 35 10.93 4.94 3.83
C PRO A 35 12.32 4.55 4.39
N PRO A 36 12.57 3.26 4.63
CA PRO A 36 13.86 2.83 5.14
C PRO A 36 14.98 3.26 4.19
N PRO A 37 16.17 3.61 4.72
CA PRO A 37 17.34 3.78 3.87
C PRO A 37 17.58 2.50 3.07
N VAL A 38 17.97 2.65 1.80
CA VAL A 38 18.36 1.51 0.95
C VAL A 38 19.69 0.99 1.46
N ASP A 39 19.64 0.14 2.46
CA ASP A 39 20.80 -0.56 3.01
C ASP A 39 20.73 -2.03 2.58
N PRO A 40 21.66 -2.51 1.72
CA PRO A 40 21.70 -3.89 1.27
C PRO A 40 21.95 -4.91 2.40
N ASP A 41 22.52 -4.46 3.53
CA ASP A 41 22.79 -5.31 4.69
C ASP A 41 21.65 -5.29 5.72
N CYS A 42 20.63 -4.45 5.52
CA CYS A 42 19.47 -4.40 6.39
C CYS A 42 18.54 -5.59 6.09
N LEU A 43 18.47 -6.53 7.04
CA LEU A 43 17.51 -7.65 7.09
C LEU A 43 16.08 -7.10 7.27
N THR A 44 15.53 -6.58 6.17
CA THR A 44 14.15 -6.05 6.07
C THR A 44 13.11 -7.13 5.89
N ASP A 45 13.55 -8.39 5.76
CA ASP A 45 12.76 -9.55 5.39
C ASP A 45 12.29 -10.38 6.60
N GLU A 46 12.71 -10.01 7.80
CA GLU A 46 12.17 -10.57 9.03
C GLU A 46 10.81 -9.92 9.32
N ASP A 47 9.77 -10.56 8.79
CA ASP A 47 8.37 -10.32 9.14
C ASP A 47 8.21 -10.49 10.66
N SER A 48 7.97 -9.38 11.38
CA SER A 48 7.73 -9.42 12.82
C SER A 48 6.35 -10.03 13.02
N GLY A 49 6.31 -11.36 13.21
CA GLY A 49 5.13 -12.22 13.21
C GLY A 49 4.00 -11.95 14.22
N GLU A 50 3.89 -10.72 14.75
CA GLU A 50 2.79 -10.22 15.56
C GLU A 50 2.00 -9.08 14.87
N GLU A 51 2.11 -8.92 13.54
CA GLU A 51 1.37 -7.89 12.77
C GLU A 51 -0.16 -8.08 12.79
N ASP A 52 -0.67 -9.21 13.29
CA ASP A 52 -2.11 -9.50 13.32
C ASP A 52 -2.89 -8.64 14.36
N ASN A 53 -2.20 -7.88 15.23
CA ASN A 53 -2.79 -6.99 16.25
C ASN A 53 -2.07 -5.62 16.32
N VAL A 54 -1.80 -4.97 15.18
CA VAL A 54 -1.25 -3.60 15.18
C VAL A 54 -2.34 -2.62 15.64
N THR A 55 -2.10 -2.00 16.79
CA THR A 55 -2.88 -0.85 17.29
C THR A 55 -1.92 0.32 17.51
N LEU A 56 -2.44 1.54 17.67
CA LEU A 56 -1.58 2.71 17.95
C LEU A 56 -0.67 2.50 19.17
N ASN A 57 -1.13 1.70 20.14
CA ASN A 57 -0.40 1.39 21.36
C ASN A 57 0.54 0.17 21.22
N ASN A 58 0.56 -0.47 20.05
CA ASN A 58 1.33 -1.68 19.78
C ASN A 58 1.86 -1.66 18.33
N LEU A 59 2.70 -0.66 18.04
CA LEU A 59 3.38 -0.58 16.75
C LEU A 59 4.55 -1.59 16.72
N PRO A 60 4.75 -2.30 15.59
CA PRO A 60 5.81 -3.29 15.47
C PRO A 60 7.20 -2.62 15.47
N ARG A 61 8.21 -3.40 15.90
CA ARG A 61 9.59 -2.92 16.10
C ARG A 61 10.19 -2.30 14.85
N ASN A 62 9.91 -2.89 13.68
CA ASN A 62 10.36 -2.39 12.39
C ASN A 62 9.84 -0.97 12.11
N ILE A 63 8.61 -0.63 12.50
CA ILE A 63 8.03 0.71 12.36
C ILE A 63 8.64 1.68 13.38
N LEU A 64 8.78 1.26 14.64
CA LEU A 64 9.33 2.10 15.72
C LEU A 64 10.78 2.52 15.49
N LEU A 65 11.56 1.71 14.78
CA LEU A 65 12.96 1.98 14.44
C LEU A 65 13.15 2.76 13.14
N GLN A 66 12.07 2.99 12.36
CA GLN A 66 12.18 3.72 11.10
C GLN A 66 12.43 5.21 11.36
N PRO A 67 13.24 5.86 10.51
CA PRO A 67 13.37 7.30 10.54
C PRO A 67 12.00 7.94 10.31
N ALA A 68 11.67 8.97 11.07
CA ALA A 68 10.39 9.65 11.00
C ALA A 68 10.54 11.15 11.22
N GLU A 69 9.52 11.91 10.84
CA GLU A 69 9.47 13.37 10.98
C GLU A 69 8.12 13.80 11.55
N VAL A 70 8.10 14.85 12.37
CA VAL A 70 6.86 15.46 12.87
C VAL A 70 6.48 16.63 11.97
N MET A 71 5.27 16.58 11.42
CA MET A 71 4.63 17.68 10.74
C MET A 71 3.57 18.30 11.66
N ILE A 72 3.63 19.60 11.88
CA ILE A 72 2.63 20.32 12.68
C ILE A 72 1.65 21.00 11.71
N GLN A 73 0.37 20.61 11.73
CA GLN A 73 -0.67 21.25 10.91
C GLN A 73 -1.34 22.41 11.68
N GLY A 74 -1.37 23.60 11.04
CA GLY A 74 -2.05 24.83 11.48
C GLY A 74 -1.06 25.91 11.95
N GLN A 75 -0.92 27.09 11.31
CA GLN A 75 -1.97 28.01 10.88
C GLN A 75 -1.78 28.52 9.44
N ILE A 76 -2.90 28.63 8.70
CA ILE A 76 -3.10 29.76 7.79
C ILE A 76 -3.09 31.00 8.70
N MET A 77 -1.95 31.67 8.77
CA MET A 77 -1.88 33.03 9.28
C MET A 77 -2.50 33.93 8.20
N VAL A 78 -3.80 34.23 8.32
CA VAL A 78 -4.25 35.54 7.82
C VAL A 78 -3.62 36.54 8.78
N SER A 79 -2.41 36.95 8.42
CA SER A 79 -1.77 38.13 8.97
C SER A 79 -2.60 39.33 8.52
N ASP A 80 -3.45 39.84 9.42
CA ASP A 80 -3.86 41.24 9.36
C ASP A 80 -2.62 42.10 9.60
N THR A 81 -1.83 42.28 8.55
CA THR A 81 -0.87 43.36 8.45
C THR A 81 -1.09 43.98 7.08
N GLU A 82 -1.64 45.20 7.12
CA GLU A 82 -1.79 46.09 5.99
C GLU A 82 -0.41 46.32 5.35
N GLU A 83 -0.13 45.63 4.26
CA GLU A 83 0.81 46.11 3.24
C GLU A 83 0.10 46.09 1.89
N GLU A 84 -0.22 47.30 1.44
CA GLU A 84 -0.70 47.63 0.10
C GLU A 84 0.22 47.04 -0.99
N PRO A 85 -0.27 46.15 -1.87
CA PRO A 85 0.39 45.90 -3.14
C PRO A 85 -0.10 46.94 -4.13
N SER A 86 0.87 47.75 -4.55
CA SER A 86 0.80 48.70 -5.64
C SER A 86 0.17 48.15 -6.92
N ASP A 87 -0.52 49.09 -7.57
CA ASP A 87 -1.29 48.99 -8.80
C ASP A 87 -0.63 48.16 -9.92
N SER A 88 -1.29 47.05 -10.29
CA SER A 88 -1.31 46.59 -11.68
C SER A 88 -2.63 45.89 -12.01
N THR A 89 -3.63 46.70 -12.37
CA THR A 89 -4.80 46.37 -13.23
C THR A 89 -5.28 44.90 -13.28
N GLY A 90 -5.74 44.40 -12.14
CA GLY A 90 -6.51 43.15 -12.07
C GLY A 90 -7.90 43.30 -12.69
N ARG A 91 -8.12 42.71 -13.86
CA ARG A 91 -9.44 42.62 -14.50
C ARG A 91 -10.42 41.93 -13.53
N THR A 92 -11.32 42.69 -12.91
CA THR A 92 -12.35 42.17 -12.00
C THR A 92 -13.21 41.15 -12.76
N LYS A 93 -12.99 39.86 -12.51
CA LYS A 93 -13.88 38.80 -13.00
C LYS A 93 -15.23 39.03 -12.32
N ARG A 94 -16.18 39.58 -13.07
CA ARG A 94 -17.59 39.72 -12.65
C ARG A 94 -18.04 38.39 -12.04
N ARG A 95 -18.40 38.40 -10.75
CA ARG A 95 -19.02 37.25 -10.08
C ARG A 95 -20.31 36.95 -10.84
N ARG A 96 -20.41 35.74 -11.41
CA ARG A 96 -21.63 35.29 -12.06
C ARG A 96 -22.74 35.25 -11.01
N THR A 97 -23.78 36.05 -11.22
CA THR A 97 -25.01 35.99 -10.44
C THR A 97 -25.87 34.87 -11.00
N TYR A 98 -26.19 33.89 -10.16
CA TYR A 98 -27.08 32.78 -10.52
C TYR A 98 -28.47 33.06 -9.98
N ALA A 99 -29.48 32.96 -10.85
CA ALA A 99 -30.88 32.96 -10.45
C ALA A 99 -31.37 31.51 -10.40
N TRP A 100 -31.65 31.02 -9.18
CA TRP A 100 -32.27 29.71 -9.00
C TRP A 100 -33.67 29.71 -9.62
N ARG A 101 -33.93 28.74 -10.49
CA ARG A 101 -35.25 28.54 -11.09
C ARG A 101 -35.79 27.21 -10.61
N LYS A 102 -37.01 27.20 -10.05
CA LYS A 102 -37.71 25.99 -9.64
C LYS A 102 -38.30 25.29 -10.87
N ARG A 103 -37.43 24.68 -11.67
CA ARG A 103 -37.76 23.86 -12.83
C ARG A 103 -36.73 22.74 -12.95
N ASP A 104 -37.14 21.62 -13.49
CA ASP A 104 -36.21 20.53 -13.76
C ASP A 104 -35.19 20.94 -14.83
N LEU A 105 -33.97 20.40 -14.70
CA LEU A 105 -32.95 20.49 -15.73
C LEU A 105 -33.51 19.85 -17.00
N ALA A 106 -33.38 20.53 -18.14
CA ALA A 106 -33.74 19.93 -19.41
C ALA A 106 -32.85 18.69 -19.60
N LYS A 107 -33.46 17.51 -19.65
CA LYS A 107 -32.76 16.28 -20.03
C LYS A 107 -32.38 16.46 -21.49
N ASN A 108 -31.16 16.89 -21.76
CA ASN A 108 -30.59 16.62 -23.07
C ASN A 108 -30.60 15.09 -23.22
N PRO A 109 -31.26 14.52 -24.23
CA PRO A 109 -31.12 13.11 -24.51
C PRO A 109 -29.67 12.90 -24.92
N VAL A 110 -28.82 12.58 -23.95
CA VAL A 110 -27.51 12.02 -24.24
C VAL A 110 -27.83 10.68 -24.88
N ASN A 111 -27.70 10.63 -26.20
CA ASN A 111 -27.76 9.39 -26.91
C ASN A 111 -26.48 8.65 -26.55
N TRP A 112 -26.55 7.85 -25.48
CA TRP A 112 -25.52 6.88 -25.20
C TRP A 112 -25.48 5.96 -26.40
N PRO A 113 -24.31 5.71 -27.02
CA PRO A 113 -24.23 4.61 -27.97
C PRO A 113 -24.78 3.38 -27.24
N ASP A 114 -25.60 2.58 -27.94
CA ASP A 114 -25.98 1.25 -27.44
C ASP A 114 -24.70 0.64 -26.89
N VAL A 115 -24.71 0.30 -25.60
CA VAL A 115 -23.54 -0.28 -24.94
C VAL A 115 -23.13 -1.42 -25.85
N GLN A 116 -22.02 -1.25 -26.56
CA GLN A 116 -21.43 -2.33 -27.32
C GLN A 116 -21.13 -3.36 -26.24
N GLY A 117 -22.04 -4.32 -26.08
CA GLY A 117 -21.80 -5.46 -25.23
C GLY A 117 -20.47 -5.98 -25.71
N ALA A 118 -19.47 -5.96 -24.83
CA ALA A 118 -18.15 -6.41 -25.20
C ALA A 118 -18.36 -7.78 -25.86
N CYS A 119 -17.99 -7.89 -27.14
CA CYS A 119 -17.92 -9.18 -27.82
C CYS A 119 -16.79 -9.91 -27.08
N GLN A 120 -17.13 -10.54 -25.96
CA GLN A 120 -16.16 -11.16 -25.08
C GLN A 120 -15.85 -12.53 -25.66
N ASP A 121 -15.01 -12.53 -26.69
CA ASP A 121 -14.49 -13.75 -27.31
C ASP A 121 -13.52 -14.49 -26.36
N LYS A 122 -13.15 -13.85 -25.26
CA LYS A 122 -12.23 -14.35 -24.25
C LYS A 122 -12.90 -14.51 -22.89
N ARG A 123 -12.56 -15.59 -22.19
CA ARG A 123 -12.93 -15.83 -20.79
C ARG A 123 -12.20 -14.85 -19.87
N PRO A 124 -12.75 -14.49 -18.70
CA PRO A 124 -12.08 -13.58 -17.75
C PRO A 124 -10.64 -13.97 -17.40
N ILE A 125 -10.37 -15.28 -17.29
CA ILE A 125 -9.01 -15.79 -17.04
C ILE A 125 -8.04 -15.47 -18.18
N GLU A 126 -8.49 -15.52 -19.44
CA GLU A 126 -7.66 -15.22 -20.60
C GLU A 126 -7.36 -13.71 -20.72
N TRP A 127 -8.20 -12.87 -20.10
CA TRP A 127 -7.87 -11.45 -19.93
C TRP A 127 -6.81 -11.26 -18.85
N PHE A 128 -6.96 -11.95 -17.73
CA PHE A 128 -6.05 -11.90 -16.60
C PHE A 128 -4.64 -12.39 -16.96
N GLU A 129 -4.54 -13.47 -17.73
CA GLU A 129 -3.27 -14.04 -18.20
C GLU A 129 -2.50 -13.12 -19.16
N ASN A 130 -3.09 -12.04 -19.69
CA ASN A 130 -2.31 -11.02 -20.42
C ASN A 130 -1.52 -10.09 -19.49
N PHE A 131 -1.83 -10.06 -18.19
CA PHE A 131 -1.13 -9.25 -17.19
C PHE A 131 -0.20 -10.10 -16.32
N LEU A 132 -0.66 -11.31 -15.98
CA LEU A 132 0.12 -12.31 -15.25
C LEU A 132 0.28 -13.53 -16.15
N ASP A 133 1.14 -13.37 -17.16
CA ASP A 133 1.48 -14.41 -18.10
C ASP A 133 2.40 -15.47 -17.48
N GLU A 134 2.69 -16.52 -18.25
CA GLU A 134 3.51 -17.63 -17.79
C GLU A 134 4.94 -17.18 -17.45
N ASP A 135 5.47 -16.15 -18.11
CA ASP A 135 6.81 -15.62 -17.85
C ASP A 135 6.87 -14.90 -16.50
N VAL A 136 5.85 -14.09 -16.17
CA VAL A 136 5.75 -13.46 -14.85
C VAL A 136 5.57 -14.50 -13.75
N ILE A 137 4.72 -15.51 -13.96
CA ILE A 137 4.54 -16.59 -12.98
C ILE A 137 5.85 -17.36 -12.78
N SER A 138 6.54 -17.71 -13.86
CA SER A 138 7.83 -18.40 -13.83
C SER A 138 8.90 -17.59 -13.09
N LEU A 139 8.96 -16.27 -13.35
CA LEU A 139 9.84 -15.35 -12.64
C LEU A 139 9.57 -15.41 -11.13
N LEU A 140 8.32 -15.21 -10.71
CA LEU A 140 7.92 -15.25 -9.29
C LEU A 140 8.30 -16.57 -8.63
N VAL A 141 8.02 -17.70 -9.28
CA VAL A 141 8.37 -19.04 -8.77
C VAL A 141 9.88 -19.17 -8.61
N SER A 142 10.64 -18.80 -9.64
CA SER A 142 12.09 -18.98 -9.66
C SER A 142 12.79 -18.15 -8.57
N GLU A 143 12.39 -16.90 -8.40
CA GLU A 143 13.00 -15.99 -7.42
C GLU A 143 12.56 -16.33 -6.00
N SER A 144 11.28 -16.67 -5.79
CA SER A 144 10.79 -17.12 -4.48
C SER A 144 11.48 -18.40 -4.01
N ASN A 145 11.70 -19.36 -4.91
CA ASN A 145 12.44 -20.58 -4.58
C ASN A 145 13.93 -20.32 -4.29
N LYS A 146 14.58 -19.44 -5.07
CA LYS A 146 15.97 -19.04 -4.78
C LYS A 146 16.08 -18.42 -3.39
N TYR A 147 15.13 -17.57 -3.03
CA TYR A 147 15.09 -16.94 -1.71
C TYR A 147 14.84 -17.97 -0.59
N ALA A 148 13.89 -18.89 -0.75
CA ALA A 148 13.65 -19.97 0.20
C ALA A 148 14.91 -20.83 0.45
N VAL A 149 15.63 -21.19 -0.62
CA VAL A 149 16.89 -21.94 -0.53
C VAL A 149 17.97 -21.14 0.22
N LYS A 150 18.09 -19.83 0.00
CA LYS A 150 19.01 -18.97 0.76
C LYS A 150 18.71 -18.96 2.26
N LYS A 151 17.45 -19.12 2.64
CA LYS A 151 17.01 -19.25 4.04
C LYS A 151 17.09 -20.69 4.58
N ASN A 152 17.73 -21.61 3.87
CA ASN A 152 17.83 -23.03 4.21
C ASN A 152 16.45 -23.73 4.31
N LEU A 153 15.48 -23.27 3.51
CA LEU A 153 14.15 -23.86 3.39
C LEU A 153 13.96 -24.53 2.02
N PRO A 154 12.96 -25.42 1.87
CA PRO A 154 12.69 -26.06 0.60
C PRO A 154 12.32 -25.04 -0.50
N GLY A 155 13.05 -25.04 -1.61
CA GLY A 155 12.68 -24.30 -2.82
C GLY A 155 11.76 -25.13 -3.72
N ASP A 156 10.60 -25.52 -3.21
CA ASP A 156 9.66 -26.45 -3.87
C ASP A 156 8.34 -25.79 -4.31
N ILE A 157 8.29 -24.46 -4.39
CA ILE A 157 7.11 -23.73 -4.89
C ILE A 157 6.93 -24.06 -6.37
N THR A 158 5.74 -24.53 -6.77
CA THR A 158 5.42 -24.80 -8.18
C THR A 158 4.67 -23.63 -8.84
N THR A 159 4.52 -23.68 -10.16
CA THR A 159 3.69 -22.72 -10.91
C THR A 159 2.22 -22.81 -10.50
N GLU A 160 1.71 -24.02 -10.23
CA GLU A 160 0.35 -24.23 -9.73
C GLU A 160 0.17 -23.64 -8.33
N ASP A 161 1.16 -23.83 -7.45
CA ASP A 161 1.16 -23.21 -6.12
C ASP A 161 1.09 -21.68 -6.24
N MET A 162 1.91 -21.08 -7.11
CA MET A 162 1.92 -19.63 -7.31
C MET A 162 0.60 -19.11 -7.90
N LYS A 163 0.02 -19.81 -8.89
CA LYS A 163 -1.29 -19.48 -9.46
C LYS A 163 -2.41 -19.59 -8.42
N CYS A 164 -2.39 -20.65 -7.60
CA CYS A 164 -3.34 -20.85 -6.51
C CYS A 164 -3.21 -19.76 -5.43
N PHE A 165 -1.97 -19.42 -5.05
CA PHE A 165 -1.67 -18.35 -4.11
C PHE A 165 -2.22 -17.00 -4.59
N ILE A 166 -1.97 -16.63 -5.85
CA ILE A 166 -2.53 -15.41 -6.47
C ILE A 166 -4.06 -15.47 -6.50
N GLY A 167 -4.64 -16.63 -6.83
CA GLY A 167 -6.08 -16.84 -6.79
C GLY A 167 -6.69 -16.58 -5.41
N ILE A 168 -6.03 -17.05 -4.35
CA ILE A 168 -6.43 -16.78 -2.96
C ILE A 168 -6.34 -15.28 -2.65
N LEU A 169 -5.29 -14.59 -3.10
CA LEU A 169 -5.17 -13.13 -2.94
C LEU A 169 -6.35 -12.39 -3.60
N LEU A 170 -6.75 -12.79 -4.81
CA LEU A 170 -7.90 -12.21 -5.50
C LEU A 170 -9.21 -12.43 -4.71
N VAL A 171 -9.45 -13.64 -4.22
CA VAL A 171 -10.64 -13.95 -3.39
C VAL A 171 -10.60 -13.14 -2.10
N SER A 172 -9.43 -12.99 -1.47
CA SER A 172 -9.28 -12.23 -0.23
C SER A 172 -9.54 -10.72 -0.41
N GLY A 173 -9.31 -10.18 -1.61
CA GLY A 173 -9.67 -8.79 -1.94
C GLY A 173 -11.17 -8.60 -2.16
N TYR A 174 -11.88 -9.65 -2.57
CA TYR A 174 -13.33 -9.65 -2.72
C TYR A 174 -14.07 -9.89 -1.39
N SER A 175 -13.62 -10.89 -0.63
CA SER A 175 -14.23 -11.32 0.64
C SER A 175 -13.24 -11.10 1.78
N TRP A 176 -13.02 -9.85 2.15
CA TRP A 176 -12.01 -9.48 3.14
C TRP A 176 -12.38 -9.93 4.57
N LEU A 177 -11.38 -10.40 5.33
CA LEU A 177 -11.47 -10.70 6.77
C LEU A 177 -10.39 -9.92 7.55
N PRO A 178 -10.63 -9.56 8.83
CA PRO A 178 -9.69 -8.78 9.63
C PRO A 178 -8.31 -9.42 9.76
N ARG A 179 -8.25 -10.77 9.85
CA ARG A 179 -6.99 -11.52 9.89
C ARG A 179 -7.02 -12.58 8.82
N ARG A 180 -5.97 -12.64 8.01
CA ARG A 180 -5.88 -13.57 6.88
C ARG A 180 -6.04 -15.04 7.31
N ARG A 181 -5.51 -15.41 8.48
CA ARG A 181 -5.61 -16.78 9.02
C ARG A 181 -7.05 -17.24 9.25
N MET A 182 -7.99 -16.30 9.38
CA MET A 182 -9.41 -16.60 9.57
C MET A 182 -10.03 -17.34 8.38
N TYR A 183 -9.49 -17.21 7.16
CA TYR A 183 -9.98 -17.98 6.01
C TYR A 183 -9.87 -19.51 6.20
N TRP A 184 -8.96 -19.97 7.07
CA TRP A 184 -8.72 -21.39 7.39
C TRP A 184 -9.26 -21.81 8.76
N GLU A 185 -9.97 -20.93 9.47
CA GLU A 185 -10.64 -21.31 10.71
C GLU A 185 -11.81 -22.27 10.42
N ASN A 186 -12.23 -23.01 11.44
CA ASN A 186 -13.40 -23.88 11.36
C ASN A 186 -14.69 -23.20 11.84
N SER A 187 -14.63 -21.91 12.16
CA SER A 187 -15.81 -21.13 12.59
C SER A 187 -16.72 -20.86 11.39
N PRO A 188 -18.05 -21.00 11.55
CA PRO A 188 -19.00 -20.92 10.44
C PRO A 188 -19.09 -19.53 9.78
N ASP A 189 -18.68 -18.48 10.49
CA ASP A 189 -18.70 -17.08 10.07
C ASP A 189 -17.40 -16.61 9.41
N THR A 190 -16.32 -17.38 9.53
CA THR A 190 -14.98 -16.99 9.04
C THR A 190 -14.40 -17.96 8.02
N LYS A 191 -14.77 -19.24 8.09
CA LYS A 191 -14.27 -20.27 7.18
C LYS A 191 -14.63 -19.93 5.73
N ASN A 192 -13.60 -19.88 4.88
CA ASN A 192 -13.78 -19.79 3.45
C ASN A 192 -13.42 -21.14 2.82
N GLU A 193 -14.44 -21.90 2.41
CA GLU A 193 -14.22 -23.23 1.84
C GLU A 193 -13.44 -23.19 0.52
N LEU A 194 -13.62 -22.15 -0.29
CA LEU A 194 -12.85 -22.01 -1.55
C LEU A 194 -11.35 -21.82 -1.26
N ILE A 195 -11.00 -21.00 -0.26
CA ILE A 195 -9.59 -20.77 0.11
C ILE A 195 -9.00 -21.99 0.81
N SER A 196 -9.69 -22.49 1.85
CA SER A 196 -9.17 -23.57 2.70
C SER A 196 -9.08 -24.92 1.99
N SER A 197 -9.90 -25.16 0.96
CA SER A 197 -9.81 -26.37 0.11
C SER A 197 -8.74 -26.24 -0.98
N ALA A 198 -8.45 -25.04 -1.46
CA ALA A 198 -7.48 -24.81 -2.54
C ALA A 198 -6.02 -24.95 -2.07
N MET A 199 -5.69 -24.42 -0.88
CA MET A 199 -4.33 -24.49 -0.33
C MET A 199 -4.38 -24.53 1.20
N THR A 200 -3.45 -25.24 1.83
CA THR A 200 -3.34 -25.24 3.29
C THR A 200 -2.83 -23.88 3.79
N ARG A 201 -3.25 -23.50 5.00
CA ARG A 201 -2.78 -22.26 5.65
C ARG A 201 -1.25 -22.17 5.67
N ASP A 202 -0.60 -23.26 6.05
CA ASP A 202 0.84 -23.28 6.24
C ASP A 202 1.59 -23.19 4.90
N ARG A 203 1.03 -23.76 3.81
CA ARG A 203 1.59 -23.59 2.47
C ARG A 203 1.40 -22.17 1.95
N PHE A 204 0.23 -21.58 2.19
CA PHE A 204 -0.02 -20.17 1.86
C PHE A 204 0.96 -19.25 2.61
N ASP A 205 1.09 -19.40 3.93
CA ASP A 205 2.01 -18.59 4.75
C ASP A 205 3.48 -18.86 4.41
N PHE A 206 3.82 -20.05 3.91
CA PHE A 206 5.14 -20.33 3.37
C PHE A 206 5.39 -19.50 2.10
N ILE A 207 4.51 -19.57 1.10
CA ILE A 207 4.67 -18.82 -0.16
C ILE A 207 4.64 -17.32 0.12
N PHE A 208 3.72 -16.83 0.97
CA PHE A 208 3.58 -15.42 1.32
C PHE A 208 4.88 -14.83 1.86
N ARG A 209 5.55 -15.54 2.78
CA ARG A 209 6.80 -15.08 3.41
C ARG A 209 8.01 -15.13 2.48
N HIS A 210 7.99 -15.98 1.46
CA HIS A 210 9.12 -16.19 0.56
C HIS A 210 8.90 -15.59 -0.83
N LEU A 211 7.79 -14.89 -1.05
CA LEU A 211 7.48 -14.25 -2.33
C LEU A 211 8.56 -13.23 -2.71
N HIS A 212 9.32 -13.50 -3.78
CA HIS A 212 10.40 -12.64 -4.26
C HIS A 212 10.30 -12.41 -5.77
N VAL A 213 10.77 -11.23 -6.21
CA VAL A 213 10.78 -10.80 -7.62
C VAL A 213 12.20 -10.55 -8.13
N ASN A 214 13.10 -10.07 -7.28
CA ASN A 214 14.51 -9.88 -7.63
C ASN A 214 15.39 -9.76 -6.39
N ASP A 215 16.43 -10.60 -6.32
CA ASP A 215 17.47 -10.52 -5.29
C ASP A 215 18.75 -9.80 -5.77
N ASN A 216 18.92 -9.55 -7.06
CA ASN A 216 20.08 -8.82 -7.58
C ASN A 216 19.86 -7.32 -7.41
N LEU A 217 20.24 -6.81 -6.24
CA LEU A 217 20.08 -5.40 -5.89
C LEU A 217 21.11 -4.53 -6.62
N ASP A 218 20.63 -3.71 -7.54
CA ASP A 218 21.38 -2.55 -8.04
C ASP A 218 21.16 -1.37 -7.08
N LEU A 219 22.23 -0.97 -6.36
CA LEU A 219 22.19 0.11 -5.38
C LEU A 219 21.87 1.48 -5.97
N GLN A 220 22.04 1.66 -7.28
CA GLN A 220 21.65 2.89 -7.97
C GLN A 220 20.16 2.93 -8.31
N ASP A 221 19.51 1.76 -8.29
CA ASP A 221 18.11 1.61 -8.62
C ASP A 221 17.24 1.36 -7.38
N LYS A 222 16.51 2.41 -6.96
CA LYS A 222 15.54 2.33 -5.86
C LYS A 222 14.41 1.31 -6.09
N TYR A 223 14.13 0.91 -7.33
CA TYR A 223 13.10 -0.06 -7.69
C TYR A 223 13.65 -1.46 -7.99
N THR A 224 14.93 -1.71 -7.71
CA THR A 224 15.63 -2.92 -8.15
C THR A 224 14.92 -4.22 -7.73
N LYS A 225 14.31 -4.25 -6.54
CA LYS A 225 13.57 -5.42 -6.01
C LYS A 225 12.38 -5.85 -6.88
N VAL A 226 11.75 -4.92 -7.59
CA VAL A 226 10.54 -5.20 -8.41
C VAL A 226 10.75 -4.92 -9.89
N ARG A 227 11.91 -4.38 -10.29
CA ARG A 227 12.15 -3.97 -11.68
C ARG A 227 11.90 -5.08 -12.71
N PRO A 228 12.32 -6.34 -12.50
CA PRO A 228 12.13 -7.37 -13.52
C PRO A 228 10.67 -7.60 -13.94
N SER A 229 9.70 -7.38 -13.05
CA SER A 229 8.28 -7.55 -13.38
C SER A 229 7.72 -6.47 -14.31
N TYR A 230 8.41 -5.34 -14.48
CA TYR A 230 7.97 -4.24 -15.36
C TYR A 230 8.64 -4.25 -16.75
N THR A 231 9.74 -4.99 -16.89
CA THR A 231 10.56 -5.02 -18.10
C THR A 231 10.36 -6.28 -18.95
N SER A 232 9.70 -7.31 -18.41
CA SER A 232 9.31 -8.49 -19.19
C SER A 232 8.16 -8.10 -20.12
N LYS A 233 8.46 -7.92 -21.41
CA LYS A 233 7.50 -7.81 -22.52
C LYS A 233 8.08 -8.43 -23.78
#